data_AF-A0A9D0L8D3-F1
#
_entry.id   AF-A0A9D0L8D3-F1
#
_cell.length_a   1.000
_cell.length_b   1.000
_cell.length_c   1.000
_cell.angle_alpha   90.00
_cell.angle_beta   90.00
_cell.angle_gamma   90.00
#
_symmetry.space_group_name_H-M   'P 1'
#
loop_
_entity.id
_entity.type
_entity.pdbx_description
1 polymer ?
#
loop_
_entity_poly.entity_id
_entity_poly.type
_entity_poly.pdbx_seq_one_letter_code
_entity_poly.pdbx_strand_id
1 'polypeptide(L)'
;TAFTLSHSLTLSLSMFNILNPPQQIIETLIALSVLFTALNNIYPLLSYKKEWLLAFGFGFIHGFGFANAMHEMNLQNTNFFSAVFGFNIGVELGQIVIVLIILPLIYILSVRAFYGKIVVPLLSFVVANIALLWAVDRAFSLRFMPF
;
A
#
# COMPACT_ATOMS: atom_id res chain seq x y z
N THR A 1 3.46 10.16 -8.74
CA THR A 1 2.88 10.10 -10.11
C THR A 1 2.78 8.67 -10.64
N ALA A 2 3.85 7.88 -10.74
CA ALA A 2 3.78 6.50 -11.25
C ALA A 2 2.81 5.60 -10.45
N PHE A 3 2.81 5.73 -9.11
CA PHE A 3 1.82 5.11 -8.23
C PHE A 3 0.39 5.50 -8.61
N THR A 4 0.07 6.80 -8.58
CA THR A 4 -1.26 7.34 -8.88
C THR A 4 -1.78 6.91 -10.26
N LEU A 5 -0.90 6.87 -11.27
CA LEU A 5 -1.22 6.41 -12.62
C LEU A 5 -1.61 4.93 -12.63
N SER A 6 -0.75 4.05 -12.11
CA SER A 6 -1.02 2.60 -12.06
C SER A 6 -2.25 2.27 -11.22
N HIS A 7 -2.42 2.97 -10.09
CA HIS A 7 -3.54 2.82 -9.18
C HIS A 7 -4.86 3.21 -9.85
N SER A 8 -4.90 4.37 -10.51
CA SER A 8 -6.08 4.83 -11.25
C SER A 8 -6.43 3.88 -12.39
N LEU A 9 -5.43 3.30 -13.06
CA LEU A 9 -5.63 2.31 -14.10
C LEU A 9 -6.32 1.05 -13.54
N THR A 10 -5.80 0.46 -12.47
CA THR A 10 -6.36 -0.78 -11.90
C THR A 10 -7.73 -0.57 -11.25
N LEU A 11 -7.95 0.59 -10.61
CA LEU A 11 -9.26 0.98 -10.09
C LEU A 11 -10.29 1.08 -11.24
N SER A 12 -9.91 1.73 -12.34
CA SER A 12 -10.77 1.84 -13.52
C SER A 12 -11.10 0.48 -14.13
N LEU A 13 -10.09 -0.39 -14.29
CA LEU A 13 -10.27 -1.73 -14.84
C LEU A 13 -11.25 -2.58 -14.01
N SER A 14 -11.18 -2.48 -12.69
CA SER A 14 -12.06 -3.23 -11.80
C SER A 14 -13.48 -2.64 -11.77
N MET A 15 -13.62 -1.31 -11.66
CA MET A 15 -14.93 -0.64 -11.69
C MET A 15 -15.71 -0.88 -12.99
N PHE A 16 -15.04 -0.97 -14.14
CA PHE A 16 -15.67 -1.34 -15.42
C PHE A 16 -15.88 -2.86 -15.58
N ASN A 17 -15.59 -3.65 -14.56
CA ASN A 17 -15.62 -5.11 -14.59
C ASN A 17 -14.78 -5.74 -15.72
N ILE A 18 -13.73 -5.05 -16.17
CA ILE A 18 -12.81 -5.56 -17.19
C ILE A 18 -11.86 -6.58 -16.57
N LEU A 19 -11.37 -6.30 -15.36
CA LEU A 19 -10.44 -7.18 -14.65
C LEU A 19 -10.69 -7.11 -13.14
N ASN A 20 -11.15 -8.24 -12.56
CA ASN A 20 -11.46 -8.38 -11.14
C ASN A 20 -10.73 -9.60 -10.57
N PRO A 21 -9.45 -9.46 -10.19
CA PRO A 21 -8.69 -10.55 -9.59
C PRO A 21 -9.28 -10.95 -8.22
N PRO A 22 -9.15 -12.22 -7.80
CA PRO A 22 -9.63 -12.68 -6.50
C PRO A 22 -9.06 -11.84 -5.35
N GLN A 23 -9.92 -11.36 -4.45
CA GLN A 23 -9.54 -10.55 -3.29
C GLN A 23 -8.45 -11.20 -2.45
N GLN A 24 -8.54 -12.53 -2.27
CA GLN A 24 -7.52 -13.32 -1.56
C GLN A 24 -6.10 -13.10 -2.12
N ILE A 25 -5.95 -13.07 -3.46
CA ILE A 25 -4.65 -12.89 -4.12
C ILE A 25 -4.17 -11.45 -3.91
N ILE A 26 -5.06 -10.47 -4.09
CA ILE A 26 -4.71 -9.06 -3.96
C ILE A 26 -4.29 -8.71 -2.55
N GLU A 27 -5.04 -9.13 -1.53
CA GLU A 27 -4.68 -8.87 -0.14
C GLU A 27 -3.37 -9.58 0.26
N THR A 28 -3.14 -10.79 -0.25
CA THR A 28 -1.84 -11.48 -0.08
C THR A 28 -0.70 -10.67 -0.70
N LEU A 29 -0.88 -10.13 -1.91
CA LEU A 29 0.13 -9.31 -2.57
C LEU A 29 0.36 -7.98 -1.86
N ILE A 30 -0.70 -7.35 -1.33
CA ILE A 30 -0.58 -6.15 -0.50
C ILE A 30 0.25 -6.46 0.75
N ALA A 31 -0.08 -7.54 1.47
CA ALA A 31 0.67 -7.97 2.65
C ALA A 31 2.16 -8.24 2.33
N LEU A 32 2.43 -8.94 1.23
CA LEU A 32 3.80 -9.19 0.76
C LEU A 32 4.54 -7.91 0.36
N SER A 33 3.84 -6.91 -0.19
CA SER A 33 4.44 -5.60 -0.50
C SER A 33 4.86 -4.83 0.76
N VAL A 34 4.08 -4.93 1.84
CA VAL A 34 4.40 -4.36 3.16
C VAL A 34 5.58 -5.11 3.79
N LEU A 35 5.56 -6.44 3.75
CA LEU A 35 6.67 -7.28 4.20
C LEU A 35 7.97 -6.90 3.48
N PHE A 36 7.91 -6.80 2.15
CA PHE A 36 9.04 -6.40 1.33
C PHE A 36 9.59 -5.03 1.76
N THR A 37 8.73 -4.03 1.93
CA THR A 37 9.13 -2.67 2.34
C THR A 37 9.78 -2.68 3.73
N ALA A 38 9.21 -3.42 4.67
CA ALA A 38 9.74 -3.55 6.03
C ALA A 38 11.11 -4.23 6.03
N LEU A 39 11.29 -5.32 5.28
CA LEU A 39 12.60 -5.97 5.15
C LEU A 39 13.63 -5.06 4.49
N ASN A 40 13.22 -4.31 3.47
CA ASN A 40 14.10 -3.37 2.76
C ASN A 40 14.57 -2.19 3.65
N ASN A 41 13.83 -1.86 4.71
CA ASN A 41 14.27 -0.89 5.72
C ASN A 41 15.36 -1.44 6.66
N ILE A 42 15.43 -2.76 6.85
CA ILE A 42 16.43 -3.41 7.71
C ILE A 42 17.67 -3.76 6.88
N TYR A 43 17.45 -4.43 5.77
CA TYR A 43 18.45 -4.86 4.80
C TYR A 43 18.07 -4.25 3.47
N PRO A 44 18.70 -3.14 3.02
CA PRO A 44 18.38 -2.52 1.74
C PRO A 44 18.75 -3.47 0.59
N LEU A 45 17.75 -4.26 0.15
CA LEU A 45 17.86 -5.31 -0.87
C LEU A 45 17.84 -4.72 -2.28
N LEU A 46 17.16 -3.60 -2.49
CA LEU A 46 17.09 -2.93 -3.78
C LEU A 46 17.90 -1.63 -3.79
N SER A 47 18.74 -1.50 -4.82
CA SER A 47 19.32 -0.23 -5.20
C SER A 47 18.26 0.56 -5.98
N TYR A 48 17.86 1.73 -5.47
CA TYR A 48 16.75 2.55 -5.95
C TYR A 48 16.94 3.22 -7.32
N LYS A 49 17.64 2.58 -8.26
CA LYS A 49 17.90 3.16 -9.59
C LYS A 49 16.63 3.37 -10.44
N LYS A 50 15.51 2.73 -10.08
CA LYS A 50 14.23 2.81 -10.79
C LYS A 50 13.03 2.88 -9.84
N GLU A 51 13.04 3.83 -8.91
CA GLU A 51 11.96 4.05 -7.92
C GLU A 51 10.56 4.13 -8.54
N TRP A 52 10.44 4.71 -9.73
CA TRP A 52 9.16 4.83 -10.43
C TRP A 52 8.52 3.48 -10.78
N LEU A 53 9.32 2.44 -11.06
CA LEU A 53 8.83 1.09 -11.34
C LEU A 53 8.28 0.42 -10.08
N LEU A 54 8.95 0.63 -8.94
CA LEU A 54 8.44 0.18 -7.65
C LEU A 54 7.13 0.89 -7.34
N ALA A 55 7.11 2.22 -7.42
CA ALA A 55 5.91 3.01 -7.20
C ALA A 55 4.74 2.57 -8.11
N PHE A 56 5.02 2.25 -9.38
CA PHE A 56 4.04 1.68 -10.32
C PHE A 56 3.54 0.30 -9.87
N GLY A 57 4.44 -0.61 -9.49
CA GLY A 57 4.06 -1.95 -9.00
C GLY A 57 3.19 -1.89 -7.74
N PHE A 58 3.56 -1.03 -6.79
CA PHE A 58 2.76 -0.78 -5.59
C PHE A 58 1.37 -0.24 -5.95
N GLY A 59 1.29 0.80 -6.80
CA GLY A 59 0.00 1.38 -7.17
C GLY A 59 -0.90 0.40 -7.92
N PHE A 60 -0.32 -0.43 -8.80
CA PHE A 60 -1.04 -1.47 -9.53
C PHE A 60 -1.68 -2.50 -8.59
N ILE A 61 -0.92 -3.04 -7.63
CA ILE A 61 -1.45 -4.05 -6.69
C ILE A 61 -2.51 -3.41 -5.77
N HIS A 62 -2.21 -2.25 -5.20
CA HIS A 62 -3.06 -1.60 -4.21
C HIS A 62 -4.37 -1.08 -4.81
N GLY A 63 -4.37 -0.66 -6.07
CA GLY A 63 -5.58 -0.17 -6.73
C GLY A 63 -6.67 -1.23 -6.89
N PHE A 64 -6.31 -2.51 -7.06
CA PHE A 64 -7.29 -3.60 -6.99
C PHE A 64 -7.87 -3.81 -5.60
N GLY A 65 -7.06 -3.60 -4.54
CA GLY A 65 -7.51 -3.73 -3.15
C GLY A 65 -8.58 -2.70 -2.81
N PHE A 66 -8.38 -1.45 -3.24
CA PHE A 66 -9.37 -0.38 -3.06
C PHE A 66 -10.61 -0.56 -3.92
N ALA A 67 -10.48 -1.11 -5.13
CA ALA A 67 -11.63 -1.36 -5.99
C ALA A 67 -12.61 -2.36 -5.36
N ASN A 68 -12.11 -3.41 -4.70
CA ASN A 68 -12.95 -4.35 -3.95
C ASN A 68 -13.74 -3.64 -2.84
N ALA A 69 -13.09 -2.79 -2.05
CA ALA A 69 -13.77 -1.99 -1.02
C ALA A 69 -14.84 -1.06 -1.62
N MET A 70 -14.60 -0.47 -2.79
CA MET A 70 -15.62 0.34 -3.49
C MET A 70 -16.80 -0.47 -4.02
N HIS A 71 -16.57 -1.71 -4.46
CA HIS A 71 -17.66 -2.63 -4.82
C HIS A 71 -18.51 -2.98 -3.61
N GLU A 72 -17.91 -3.24 -2.45
CA GLU A 72 -18.64 -3.49 -1.18
C GLU A 72 -19.48 -2.28 -0.75
N MET A 73 -18.98 -1.06 -0.96
CA MET A 73 -19.70 0.19 -0.69
C MET A 73 -20.74 0.55 -1.78
N ASN A 74 -20.88 -0.28 -2.81
CA ASN A 74 -21.81 -0.10 -3.94
C ASN A 74 -21.64 1.25 -4.69
N LEU A 75 -20.42 1.81 -4.67
CA LEU A 75 -20.10 3.10 -5.29
C LEU A 75 -20.06 3.05 -6.83
N GLN A 76 -20.11 1.85 -7.41
CA GLN A 76 -20.22 1.61 -8.86
C GLN A 76 -21.43 2.29 -9.51
N ASN A 77 -22.49 2.59 -8.76
CA ASN A 77 -23.71 3.26 -9.27
C ASN A 77 -23.63 4.80 -9.23
N THR A 78 -22.53 5.36 -8.71
CA THR A 78 -22.28 6.81 -8.75
C THR A 78 -21.64 7.20 -10.08
N ASN A 79 -21.51 8.50 -10.37
CA ASN A 79 -20.75 8.94 -11.53
C ASN A 79 -19.28 8.48 -11.39
N PHE A 80 -18.90 7.46 -12.17
CA PHE A 80 -17.58 6.83 -12.17
C PHE A 80 -16.43 7.84 -12.12
N PHE A 81 -16.49 8.88 -12.97
CA PHE A 81 -15.46 9.90 -13.03
C PHE A 81 -15.35 10.68 -11.72
N SER A 82 -16.48 11.03 -11.10
CA SER A 82 -16.52 11.72 -9.82
C SER A 82 -16.00 10.84 -8.69
N ALA A 83 -16.32 9.55 -8.68
CA ALA A 83 -15.86 8.60 -7.67
C ALA A 83 -14.34 8.38 -7.74
N VAL A 84 -13.80 8.08 -8.92
CA VAL A 84 -12.35 7.88 -9.12
C VAL A 84 -11.58 9.18 -8.89
N PHE A 85 -12.10 10.32 -9.35
CA PHE A 85 -11.47 11.61 -9.11
C PHE A 85 -11.45 11.98 -7.62
N GLY A 86 -12.60 11.89 -6.93
CA GLY A 86 -12.72 12.17 -5.51
C GLY A 86 -11.86 11.25 -4.65
N PHE A 87 -11.80 9.96 -5.00
CA PHE A 87 -10.91 9.00 -4.35
C PHE A 87 -9.43 9.38 -4.50
N ASN A 88 -8.97 9.67 -5.72
CA ASN A 88 -7.58 10.07 -5.95
C ASN A 88 -7.21 11.37 -5.24
N ILE A 89 -8.11 12.37 -5.22
CA ILE A 89 -7.92 13.59 -4.43
C ILE A 89 -7.81 13.26 -2.94
N GLY A 90 -8.68 12.38 -2.42
CA GLY A 90 -8.60 11.90 -1.04
C GLY A 90 -7.26 11.24 -0.72
N VAL A 91 -6.75 10.36 -1.60
CA VAL A 91 -5.45 9.70 -1.44
C VAL A 91 -4.31 10.72 -1.45
N GLU A 92 -4.28 11.63 -2.42
CA GLU A 92 -3.22 12.65 -2.51
C GLU A 92 -3.22 13.57 -1.28
N LEU A 93 -4.40 14.02 -0.82
CA LEU A 93 -4.54 14.81 0.39
C LEU A 93 -4.09 14.03 1.64
N GLY A 94 -4.47 12.76 1.76
CA GLY A 94 -4.03 11.90 2.86
C GLY A 94 -2.51 11.72 2.88
N GLN A 95 -1.89 11.51 1.71
CA GLN A 95 -0.44 11.42 1.56
C GLN A 95 0.25 12.73 1.95
N ILE A 96 -0.28 13.88 1.50
CA ILE A 96 0.24 15.21 1.89
C ILE A 96 0.19 15.39 3.40
N VAL A 97 -0.94 15.07 4.04
CA VAL A 97 -1.11 15.18 5.51
C VAL A 97 -0.10 14.29 6.24
N ILE A 98 0.05 13.03 5.81
CA ILE A 98 1.04 12.11 6.39
C ILE A 98 2.45 12.68 6.24
N VAL A 99 2.83 13.18 5.06
CA VAL A 99 4.15 13.77 4.83
C VAL A 99 4.37 14.99 5.74
N LEU A 100 3.40 15.90 5.84
CA LEU A 100 3.52 17.10 6.66
C LEU A 100 3.67 16.81 8.16
N ILE A 101 3.11 15.69 8.65
CA ILE A 101 3.19 15.32 10.07
C ILE A 101 4.40 14.43 10.35
N ILE A 102 4.55 13.35 9.59
CA ILE A 102 5.52 12.29 9.87
C ILE A 102 6.92 12.68 9.42
N LEU A 103 7.08 13.39 8.30
CA LEU A 103 8.41 13.72 7.78
C LEU A 103 9.19 14.66 8.72
N PRO A 104 8.60 15.75 9.28
CA PRO A 104 9.30 16.56 10.28
C PRO A 104 9.67 15.76 11.54
N LEU A 105 8.78 14.88 12.00
CA LEU A 105 9.05 14.02 13.16
C LEU A 105 10.24 13.09 12.91
N ILE A 106 10.25 12.42 11.74
CA ILE A 106 11.38 11.59 11.31
C ILE A 106 12.64 12.44 11.21
N TYR A 107 12.58 13.63 10.61
CA TYR A 107 13.74 14.52 10.47
C TYR A 107 14.35 14.86 11.83
N ILE A 108 13.55 15.30 12.80
CA ILE A 108 13.99 15.65 14.17
C ILE A 108 14.57 14.44 14.92
N LEU A 109 14.01 13.24 14.72
CA LEU A 109 14.49 12.03 15.39
C LEU A 109 15.70 11.40 14.67
N SER A 110 15.79 11.55 13.36
CA SER A 110 16.82 10.93 12.51
C SER A 110 18.22 11.45 12.76
N VAL A 111 18.34 12.68 13.30
CA VAL A 111 19.63 13.27 13.69
C VAL A 111 20.31 12.48 14.81
N ARG A 112 19.59 11.60 15.50
CA ARG A 112 20.15 10.69 16.50
C ARG A 112 20.52 9.37 15.84
N ALA A 113 21.81 8.99 15.89
CA ALA A 113 22.29 7.71 15.36
C ALA A 113 21.54 6.48 15.90
N PHE A 114 20.99 6.56 17.12
CA PHE A 114 20.12 5.54 17.74
C PHE A 114 18.84 5.28 16.92
N TYR A 115 18.24 6.33 16.35
CA TYR A 115 16.98 6.21 15.61
C TYR A 115 17.15 5.36 14.35
N GLY A 116 18.17 5.66 13.54
CA GLY A 116 18.45 4.91 12.31
C GLY A 116 18.96 3.48 12.57
N LYS A 117 19.78 3.27 13.62
CA LYS A 117 20.41 1.96 13.88
C LYS A 117 19.56 0.99 14.70
N ILE A 118 18.63 1.48 15.52
CA ILE A 118 17.87 0.65 16.46
C ILE A 118 16.37 0.79 16.23
N VAL A 119 15.84 2.03 16.25
CA VAL A 119 14.39 2.26 16.18
C VAL A 119 13.81 1.79 14.83
N VAL A 120 14.42 2.21 13.72
CA VAL A 120 13.94 1.83 12.38
C VAL A 120 13.98 0.32 12.16
N PRO A 121 15.08 -0.41 12.44
CA PRO A 121 15.10 -1.86 12.30
C PRO A 121 14.12 -2.58 13.22
N LEU A 122 13.97 -2.13 14.47
CA LEU A 122 13.04 -2.74 15.43
C LEU A 122 11.59 -2.61 14.98
N LEU A 123 11.17 -1.39 14.60
CA LEU A 123 9.81 -1.17 14.09
C LEU A 123 9.57 -1.93 12.79
N SER A 124 10.55 -1.94 11.89
CA SER A 124 10.46 -2.69 10.65
C SER A 124 10.37 -4.19 10.89
N PHE A 125 11.06 -4.72 11.90
CA PHE A 125 10.95 -6.13 12.28
C PHE A 125 9.54 -6.47 12.78
N VAL A 126 8.95 -5.61 13.61
CA VAL A 126 7.56 -5.79 14.07
C VAL A 126 6.59 -5.78 12.88
N VAL A 127 6.71 -4.78 11.99
CA VAL A 127 5.87 -4.67 10.78
C VAL A 127 6.04 -5.88 9.87
N ALA A 128 7.28 -6.36 9.67
CA ALA A 128 7.56 -7.54 8.86
C ALA A 128 6.85 -8.79 9.41
N ASN A 129 6.88 -9.02 10.73
CA ASN A 129 6.19 -10.16 11.34
C ASN A 129 4.67 -10.06 11.17
N ILE A 130 4.07 -8.88 11.41
CA ILE A 130 2.64 -8.66 11.21
C ILE A 130 2.26 -8.88 9.74
N ALA A 131 3.03 -8.32 8.81
CA ALA A 131 2.80 -8.47 7.38
C ALA A 131 2.95 -9.92 6.90
N LEU A 132 3.91 -10.67 7.45
CA LEU A 132 4.08 -12.09 7.16
C LEU A 132 2.89 -12.92 7.65
N LEU A 133 2.45 -12.68 8.89
CA LEU A 133 1.27 -13.35 9.44
C LEU A 133 0.03 -13.03 8.61
N TRP A 134 -0.14 -11.78 8.18
CA TRP A 134 -1.26 -11.36 7.33
C TRP A 134 -1.20 -12.01 5.94
N ALA A 135 -0.02 -12.07 5.33
CA ALA A 135 0.17 -12.74 4.05
C ALA A 135 -0.19 -14.23 4.12
N VAL A 136 0.20 -14.92 5.20
CA VAL A 136 -0.14 -16.33 5.41
C VAL A 136 -1.64 -16.51 5.66
N ASP A 137 -2.26 -15.67 6.49
CA ASP A 137 -3.70 -15.71 6.75
C ASP A 137 -4.50 -15.63 5.44
N ARG A 138 -4.12 -14.69 4.56
CA ARG A 138 -4.79 -14.49 3.28
C ARG A 138 -4.44 -15.55 2.25
N ALA A 139 -3.17 -15.92 2.11
CA ALA A 139 -2.74 -16.94 1.15
C ALA A 139 -3.45 -18.28 1.36
N PHE A 140 -3.69 -18.66 2.62
CA PHE A 140 -4.34 -19.93 2.98
C PHE A 140 -5.79 -19.78 3.46
N SER A 141 -6.37 -18.58 3.40
CA SER A 141 -7.74 -18.30 3.87
C SER A 141 -8.02 -18.78 5.30
N LEU A 142 -7.08 -18.58 6.22
CA LEU A 142 -7.14 -19.08 7.60
C LEU A 142 -8.12 -18.29 8.48
N ARG A 143 -8.37 -17.02 8.16
CA ARG A 143 -9.34 -16.12 8.82
C ARG A 143 -9.15 -15.95 10.33
N PHE A 144 -7.91 -15.99 10.82
CA PHE A 144 -7.64 -15.73 12.24
C PHE A 144 -7.39 -14.25 12.53
N MET A 145 -7.02 -13.45 11.52
CA MET A 145 -6.97 -11.99 11.66
C MET A 145 -8.38 -11.39 11.54
N PRO A 146 -8.75 -10.42 12.41
CA PRO A 146 -10.10 -9.87 12.45
C PRO A 146 -10.40 -8.87 11.32
N PHE A 147 -9.41 -8.57 10.48
CA PHE A 147 -9.51 -7.68 9.33
C PHE A 147 -9.14 -8.43 8.07
#